data_AF-X0X0V1-F1
#
_entry.id   AF-X0X0V1-F1
#
_cell.length_a   1.000
_cell.length_b   1.000
_cell.length_c   1.000
_cell.angle_alpha   90.00
_cell.angle_beta   90.00
_cell.angle_gamma   90.00
#
_symmetry.space_group_name_H-M   'P 1'
#
loop_
_entity.id
_entity.type
_entity.pdbx_description
1 polymer ?
#
loop_
_entity_poly.entity_id
_entity_poly.type
_entity_poly.pdbx_seq_one_letter_code
_entity_poly.pdbx_strand_id
1 'polypeptide(L)'
;RLQMAVHIRFGLPPDIAPALAKLIKRADRLSAWFEATQLAGFSERDAAKYFPHPRFEGAEAIKLKPQSTNAVKRAFLAKFRQLYLQIRR
;
A
#
# COMPACT_ATOMS: atom_id res chain seq x y z
N ARG A 1 1.44 14.17 -13.61
CA ARG A 1 2.79 14.57 -14.11
C ARG A 1 3.91 13.87 -13.33
N LEU A 2 3.98 13.97 -11.99
CA LEU A 2 5.02 13.28 -11.20
C LEU A 2 4.97 11.73 -11.31
N GLN A 3 3.80 11.12 -11.13
CA GLN A 3 3.63 9.66 -11.22
C GLN A 3 4.17 9.09 -12.55
N MET A 4 3.82 9.74 -13.66
CA MET A 4 4.30 9.36 -15.00
C MET A 4 5.83 9.41 -15.10
N ALA A 5 6.45 10.49 -14.61
CA ALA A 5 7.91 10.62 -14.59
C ALA A 5 8.58 9.51 -13.75
N VAL A 6 7.98 9.14 -12.61
CA VAL A 6 8.43 8.03 -11.77
C VAL A 6 8.34 6.70 -12.51
N HIS A 7 7.23 6.41 -13.19
CA HIS A 7 7.09 5.17 -13.96
C HIS A 7 8.13 5.05 -15.07
N ILE A 8 8.29 6.11 -15.88
CA ILE A 8 9.27 6.15 -16.96
C ILE A 8 10.68 5.93 -16.41
N ARG A 9 11.03 6.58 -15.29
CA ARG A 9 12.35 6.44 -14.65
C ARG A 9 12.70 5.00 -14.29
N PHE A 10 11.70 4.17 -14.00
CA PHE A 10 11.86 2.77 -13.62
C PHE A 10 11.41 1.77 -14.70
N GLY A 11 11.23 2.24 -15.94
CA GLY A 11 10.92 1.37 -17.09
C GLY A 11 9.48 0.80 -17.08
N LEU A 12 8.57 1.45 -16.38
CA LEU A 12 7.15 1.08 -16.35
C LEU A 12 6.35 1.91 -17.38
N PRO A 13 5.18 1.42 -17.83
CA PRO A 13 4.27 2.22 -18.65
C PRO A 13 3.94 3.57 -17.99
N PRO A 14 3.95 4.69 -18.74
CA PRO A 14 3.69 6.02 -18.20
C PRO A 14 2.30 6.10 -17.55
N ASP A 15 1.31 5.51 -18.20
CA ASP A 15 -0.07 5.41 -17.74
C ASP A 15 -0.37 4.02 -17.15
N ILE A 16 -1.17 4.01 -16.08
CA ILE A 16 -1.61 2.76 -15.43
C ILE A 16 -2.91 2.32 -16.09
N ALA A 17 -3.02 1.04 -16.44
CA ALA A 17 -4.27 0.45 -16.90
C ALA A 17 -5.41 0.67 -15.87
N PRO A 18 -6.63 1.06 -16.27
CA PRO A 18 -7.69 1.39 -15.33
C PRO A 18 -8.02 0.29 -14.31
N ALA A 19 -7.91 -0.97 -14.70
CA ALA A 19 -8.08 -2.12 -13.81
C ALA A 19 -7.01 -2.16 -12.70
N LEU A 20 -5.74 -1.94 -13.06
CA LEU A 20 -4.63 -1.89 -12.10
C LEU A 20 -4.76 -0.70 -11.15
N ALA A 21 -5.17 0.48 -11.65
CA ALA A 21 -5.42 1.65 -10.82
C ALA A 21 -6.52 1.38 -9.78
N LYS A 22 -7.60 0.69 -10.17
CA LYS A 22 -8.67 0.25 -9.24
C LYS A 22 -8.15 -0.72 -8.18
N LEU A 23 -7.28 -1.66 -8.55
CA LEU A 23 -6.67 -2.61 -7.61
C LEU A 23 -5.76 -1.91 -6.61
N ILE A 24 -4.89 -1.00 -7.06
CA ILE A 24 -4.04 -0.18 -6.18
C ILE A 24 -4.92 0.60 -5.20
N LYS A 25 -6.00 1.23 -5.70
CA LYS A 25 -6.89 2.01 -4.83
C LYS A 25 -7.65 1.15 -3.84
N ARG A 26 -8.04 -0.07 -4.21
CA ARG A 26 -8.66 -1.03 -3.28
C ARG A 26 -7.67 -1.41 -2.17
N ALA A 27 -6.43 -1.74 -2.52
CA ALA A 27 -5.39 -2.08 -1.54
C ALA A 27 -5.10 -0.90 -0.58
N ASP A 28 -4.96 0.31 -1.12
CA ASP A 28 -4.79 1.55 -0.34
C ASP A 28 -5.92 1.76 0.67
N ARG A 29 -7.19 1.61 0.24
CA ARG A 29 -8.35 1.74 1.14
C ARG A 29 -8.40 0.66 2.21
N LEU A 30 -7.93 -0.55 1.92
CA LEU A 30 -7.82 -1.62 2.91
C LEU A 30 -6.69 -1.36 3.91
N SER A 31 -5.55 -0.82 3.48
CA SER A 31 -4.47 -0.36 4.38
C SER A 31 -4.99 0.69 5.35
N ALA A 32 -5.73 1.68 4.83
CA ALA A 32 -6.29 2.76 5.64
C ALA A 32 -7.27 2.27 6.73
N TRP A 33 -7.99 1.16 6.50
CA TRP A 33 -8.79 0.52 7.56
C TRP A 33 -7.92 0.11 8.75
N PHE A 34 -6.80 -0.57 8.51
CA PHE A 34 -5.90 -1.03 9.56
C PHE A 34 -5.24 0.14 10.28
N GLU A 35 -4.82 1.17 9.55
CA GLU A 35 -4.23 2.37 10.13
C GLU A 35 -5.24 3.12 11.02
N ALA A 36 -6.48 3.27 10.55
CA ALA A 36 -7.54 3.93 11.30
C ALA A 36 -7.84 3.20 12.62
N THR A 37 -8.04 1.88 12.54
CA THR A 37 -8.48 1.06 13.67
C THR A 37 -7.37 0.72 14.65
N GLN A 38 -6.12 0.59 14.19
CA GLN A 38 -5.00 0.15 15.04
C GLN A 38 -4.10 1.29 15.51
N LEU A 39 -3.98 2.39 14.74
CA LEU A 39 -3.01 3.45 15.02
C LEU A 39 -3.65 4.81 15.28
N ALA A 40 -4.74 5.14 14.60
CA ALA A 40 -5.37 6.47 14.69
C ALA A 40 -6.51 6.56 15.73
N GLY A 41 -6.82 5.46 16.43
CA GLY A 41 -7.82 5.44 17.51
C GLY A 41 -9.28 5.42 17.05
N PHE A 42 -9.55 5.11 15.77
CA PHE A 42 -10.93 4.95 15.31
C PHE A 42 -11.52 3.65 15.86
N SER A 43 -12.79 3.69 16.26
CA SER A 43 -13.57 2.46 16.43
C SER A 43 -13.78 1.79 15.07
N GLU A 44 -14.01 0.48 15.04
CA GLU A 44 -14.38 -0.20 13.79
C GLU A 44 -15.64 0.39 13.14
N ARG A 45 -16.59 0.82 13.98
CA ARG A 45 -17.84 1.46 13.53
C ARG A 45 -17.56 2.79 12.82
N ASP A 46 -16.62 3.58 13.32
CA ASP A 46 -16.25 4.85 12.70
C ASP A 46 -15.40 4.64 11.45
N ALA A 47 -14.44 3.70 11.49
CA ALA A 47 -13.65 3.33 10.33
C ALA A 47 -14.53 2.83 9.17
N ALA A 48 -15.60 2.07 9.44
CA ALA A 48 -16.55 1.56 8.45
C ALA A 48 -17.32 2.63 7.69
N LYS A 49 -17.40 3.86 8.22
CA LYS A 49 -18.00 5.00 7.50
C LYS A 49 -17.12 5.46 6.32
N TYR A 50 -15.80 5.21 6.39
CA TYR A 50 -14.82 5.75 5.44
C TYR A 50 -14.11 4.66 4.63
N PHE A 51 -13.80 3.53 5.26
CA PHE A 51 -12.96 2.48 4.70
C PHE A 51 -13.69 1.14 4.62
N PRO A 52 -13.48 0.37 3.53
CA PRO A 52 -14.05 -0.96 3.42
C PRO A 52 -13.38 -1.89 4.44
N HIS A 53 -14.19 -2.72 5.09
CA HIS A 53 -13.69 -3.75 5.99
C HIS A 53 -12.89 -4.82 5.22
N PRO A 54 -11.64 -5.14 5.60
CA PRO A 54 -10.83 -6.17 4.98
C PRO A 54 -11.44 -7.56 5.13
N ARG A 55 -11.84 -8.17 4.01
CA ARG A 55 -12.40 -9.53 3.94
C ARG A 55 -11.54 -10.41 3.05
N PHE A 56 -10.38 -10.79 3.56
CA PHE A 56 -9.48 -11.75 2.92
C PHE A 56 -8.79 -12.60 3.98
N GLU A 57 -8.32 -13.77 3.59
CA GLU A 57 -7.66 -14.71 4.49
C GLU A 57 -6.43 -14.08 5.15
N GLY A 58 -6.34 -14.19 6.49
CA GLY A 58 -5.25 -13.60 7.26
C GLY A 58 -5.36 -12.10 7.56
N ALA A 59 -6.43 -11.43 7.13
CA ALA A 59 -6.64 -10.00 7.41
C ALA A 59 -6.62 -9.67 8.91
N GLU A 60 -7.27 -10.50 9.74
CA GLU A 60 -7.35 -10.31 11.19
C GLU A 60 -5.99 -10.45 11.91
N ALA A 61 -5.06 -11.20 11.31
CA ALA A 61 -3.72 -11.41 11.83
C ALA A 61 -2.77 -10.24 11.54
N ILE A 62 -3.15 -9.30 10.67
CA ILE A 62 -2.33 -8.12 10.36
C ILE A 62 -2.31 -7.18 11.56
N LYS A 63 -1.13 -7.01 12.16
CA LYS A 63 -0.87 -6.05 13.24
C LYS A 63 0.16 -5.03 12.79
N LEU A 64 -0.25 -3.76 12.73
CA LEU A 64 0.64 -2.66 12.40
C LEU A 64 1.48 -2.27 13.60
N LYS A 65 2.79 -2.17 13.38
CA LYS A 65 3.75 -1.67 14.37
C LYS A 65 4.47 -0.46 13.79
N PRO A 66 4.30 0.74 14.34
CA PRO A 66 5.09 1.90 13.95
C PRO A 66 6.58 1.62 14.09
N GLN A 67 7.36 2.06 13.12
CA GLN A 67 8.80 1.86 13.10
C GLN A 67 9.51 3.21 12.90
N SER A 68 10.79 3.27 13.26
CA SER A 68 11.59 4.46 13.00
C SER A 68 11.72 4.72 11.50
N THR A 69 11.87 5.99 11.12
CA THR A 69 12.03 6.43 9.73
C THR A 69 13.12 5.65 8.98
N ASN A 70 14.25 5.40 9.65
CA ASN A 70 15.37 4.65 9.06
C ASN A 70 15.02 3.18 8.80
N ALA A 71 14.26 2.55 9.71
CA ALA A 71 13.82 1.17 9.54
C ALA A 71 12.84 1.04 8.35
N VAL A 72 11.84 1.92 8.28
CA VAL A 72 10.86 1.93 7.17
C VAL A 72 11.54 2.22 5.84
N LYS A 73 12.43 3.22 5.78
CA LYS A 73 13.21 3.54 4.56
C LYS A 73 13.98 2.33 4.05
N ARG A 74 14.68 1.63 4.95
CA ARG A 74 15.45 0.43 4.59
C ARG A 74 14.56 -0.69 4.07
N ALA A 75 13.45 -0.98 4.76
CA ALA A 75 12.50 -2.01 4.37
C ALA A 75 11.85 -1.71 3.00
N PHE A 76 11.42 -0.47 2.77
CA PHE A 76 10.85 -0.02 1.51
C PHE A 76 11.84 -0.21 0.35
N LEU A 77 13.08 0.28 0.50
CA LEU A 77 14.10 0.16 -0.53
C LEU A 77 14.50 -1.29 -0.80
N ALA A 78 14.53 -2.14 0.23
CA ALA A 78 14.77 -3.57 0.06
C ALA A 78 13.67 -4.24 -0.76
N LYS A 79 12.40 -3.97 -0.45
CA LYS A 79 11.26 -4.51 -1.20
C LYS A 79 11.22 -3.99 -2.64
N PHE A 80 11.48 -2.69 -2.82
CA PHE A 80 11.59 -2.07 -4.15
C PHE A 80 12.66 -2.77 -4.99
N ARG A 81 13.87 -2.97 -4.45
CA ARG A 81 14.96 -3.67 -5.16
C ARG A 81 14.58 -5.10 -5.54
N GLN A 82 13.95 -5.83 -4.63
CA GLN A 82 13.47 -7.20 -4.90
C GLN A 82 12.54 -7.22 -6.11
N LEU A 83 11.52 -6.37 -6.14
CA LEU A 83 10.54 -6.30 -7.22
C LEU A 83 11.17 -5.79 -8.53
N TYR A 84 12.02 -4.76 -8.43
CA TYR A 84 12.69 -4.19 -9.60
C TYR A 84 13.58 -5.22 -10.30
N LEU A 85 14.28 -6.08 -9.55
CA LEU A 85 15.07 -7.17 -10.12
C LEU A 85 14.21 -8.25 -10.79
N GLN A 86 12.98 -8.47 -10.33
CA GLN A 86 12.06 -9.42 -10.96
C GLN A 86 11.55 -8.93 -12.32
N ILE A 87 11.37 -7.61 -12.49
CA ILE A 87 10.89 -7.01 -13.74
C ILE A 87 12.01 -6.92 -14.80
N ARG A 88 13.27 -6.91 -14.37
CA ARG A 88 14.44 -6.84 -15.30
C ARG A 88 14.96 -8.20 -15.76
N ARG A 89 14.44 -9.30 -15.24
CA ARG A 89 14.70 -10.65 -15.75
C ARG A 89 13.75 -10.95 -16.90
#